data_AF-A0AAV4EPL3-F1
#
_entry.id   AF-A0AAV4EPL3-F1
#
_cell.length_a   1.000
_cell.length_b   1.000
_cell.length_c   1.000
_cell.angle_alpha   90.00
_cell.angle_beta   90.00
_cell.angle_gamma   90.00
#
_symmetry.space_group_name_H-M   'P 1'
#
loop_
_entity.id
_entity.type
_entity.pdbx_description
1 polymer ?
#
loop_
_entity_poly.entity_id
_entity_poly.type
_entity_poly.pdbx_seq_one_letter_code
_entity_poly.pdbx_strand_id
1 'polypeptide(L)'
;MNSGNLDTKFQSAYKRGYSTETTLLKVLHDTLHAADGKQPTSLVLLDLSAVFNTIDHEHLLSRLDFRFGINGAALQRLNTYLIGKLQSVLVDGVSSPVSSLQFGVPPPLKNDGDNNEKEKKEADNAVIKQHFRSNEVESRKIPSCDQYGS
;
A
#
# COMPACT_ATOMS: atom_id res chain seq x y z
N MET A 1 -13.25 31.96 7.38
CA MET A 1 -13.34 30.80 6.47
C MET A 1 -12.41 29.73 7.02
N ASN A 2 -12.92 28.52 7.23
CA ASN A 2 -12.51 27.56 8.26
C ASN A 2 -11.18 26.85 7.96
N SER A 3 -10.39 26.62 9.01
CA SER A 3 -9.03 26.08 9.00
C SER A 3 -8.94 24.63 8.50
N GLY A 4 -8.49 24.44 7.26
CA GLY A 4 -7.34 23.61 6.85
C GLY A 4 -7.12 22.19 7.41
N ASN A 5 -8.12 21.47 7.90
CA ASN A 5 -7.93 20.07 8.34
C ASN A 5 -8.52 19.08 7.33
N LEU A 6 -7.69 18.64 6.39
CA LEU A 6 -8.04 17.60 5.41
C LEU A 6 -7.91 16.18 5.98
N ASP A 7 -7.39 16.04 7.20
CA ASP A 7 -7.14 14.74 7.80
C ASP A 7 -8.37 14.23 8.54
N THR A 8 -8.70 12.97 8.31
CA THR A 8 -9.66 12.28 9.18
C THR A 8 -8.96 11.79 10.45
N LYS A 9 -9.68 11.77 11.57
CA LYS A 9 -9.13 11.47 12.91
C LYS A 9 -8.39 10.13 12.99
N PHE A 10 -8.81 9.14 12.20
CA PHE A 10 -8.29 7.77 12.21
C PHE A 10 -7.51 7.41 10.94
N GLN A 11 -7.21 8.39 10.09
CA GLN A 11 -6.33 8.16 8.94
C GLN A 11 -4.87 8.22 9.37
N SER A 12 -4.21 7.08 9.24
CA SER A 12 -2.80 6.93 9.55
C SER A 12 -1.92 6.81 8.30
N ALA A 13 -2.50 6.36 7.19
CA ALA A 13 -1.77 6.22 5.92
C ALA A 13 -1.42 7.59 5.33
N TYR A 14 -0.23 7.68 4.73
CA TYR A 14 0.30 8.87 4.04
C TYR A 14 0.37 10.15 4.90
N LYS A 15 0.39 10.00 6.23
CA LYS A 15 0.50 11.12 7.19
C LYS A 15 1.82 11.08 7.93
N ARG A 16 2.44 12.26 8.12
CA ARG A 16 3.69 12.37 8.87
C ARG A 16 3.47 11.97 10.33
N GLY A 17 4.38 11.16 10.88
CA GLY A 17 4.32 10.71 12.28
C GLY A 17 3.40 9.52 12.53
N TYR A 18 2.80 8.95 11.48
CA TYR A 18 2.00 7.73 11.56
C TYR A 18 2.66 6.63 10.73
N SER A 19 2.61 5.40 11.25
CA SER A 19 3.08 4.19 10.56
C SER A 19 2.01 3.10 10.57
N THR A 20 2.27 2.03 9.83
CA THR A 20 1.46 0.80 9.89
C THR A 20 1.48 0.21 11.29
N GLU A 21 2.62 0.24 11.97
CA GLU A 21 2.79 -0.23 13.35
C GLU A 21 1.91 0.54 14.33
N THR A 22 1.95 1.88 14.32
CA THR A 22 1.13 2.69 15.23
C THR A 22 -0.36 2.47 15.01
N THR A 23 -0.76 2.21 13.76
CA THR A 23 -2.16 1.92 13.40
C THR A 23 -2.58 0.56 13.91
N LEU A 24 -1.75 -0.45 13.69
CA LEU A 24 -2.02 -1.81 14.13
C LEU A 24 -2.11 -1.89 15.66
N LEU A 25 -1.16 -1.23 16.36
CA LEU A 25 -1.17 -1.13 17.81
C LEU A 25 -2.47 -0.49 18.31
N LYS A 26 -2.95 0.56 17.63
CA LYS A 26 -4.21 1.23 17.99
C LYS A 26 -5.41 0.31 17.84
N VAL A 27 -5.52 -0.41 16.72
CA VAL A 27 -6.61 -1.38 16.48
C VAL A 27 -6.57 -2.51 17.51
N LEU A 28 -5.39 -3.04 17.80
CA LEU A 28 -5.21 -4.09 18.80
C LEU A 28 -5.61 -3.61 20.20
N HIS A 29 -5.12 -2.44 20.60
CA HIS A 29 -5.47 -1.83 21.88
C HIS A 29 -6.98 -1.67 22.04
N ASP A 30 -7.65 -1.13 21.01
CA ASP A 30 -9.10 -0.88 21.07
C ASP A 30 -9.91 -2.20 21.11
N THR A 31 -9.41 -3.25 20.44
CA THR A 31 -10.01 -4.58 20.46
C THR A 31 -9.88 -5.24 21.84
N LEU A 32 -8.67 -5.21 22.42
CA LEU A 32 -8.41 -5.78 23.74
C LEU A 32 -9.20 -5.04 24.82
N HIS A 33 -9.23 -3.71 24.75
CA HIS A 33 -9.99 -2.89 25.69
C HIS A 33 -11.50 -3.20 25.68
N ALA A 34 -12.07 -3.45 24.50
CA ALA A 34 -13.46 -3.85 24.37
C ALA A 34 -13.70 -5.28 24.89
N ALA A 35 -12.76 -6.19 24.65
CA ALA A 35 -12.82 -7.57 25.17
C ALA A 35 -12.77 -7.62 26.70
N ASP A 36 -11.88 -6.84 27.33
CA ASP A 36 -11.81 -6.70 28.79
C ASP A 36 -13.12 -6.18 29.39
N GLY A 37 -13.80 -5.29 28.66
CA GLY A 37 -15.14 -4.78 28.99
C GLY A 37 -16.28 -5.75 28.71
N LYS A 38 -16.00 -6.99 28.27
CA LYS A 38 -17.00 -8.00 27.83
C LYS A 38 -17.93 -7.47 26.72
N GLN A 39 -17.44 -6.54 25.90
CA GLN A 39 -18.20 -5.98 24.78
C GLN A 39 -18.03 -6.89 23.55
N PRO A 40 -19.12 -7.28 22.87
CA PRO A 40 -19.02 -8.01 21.61
C PRO A 40 -18.31 -7.13 20.57
N THR A 41 -17.18 -7.60 20.05
CA THR A 41 -16.33 -6.85 19.12
C THR A 41 -16.18 -7.61 17.81
N SER A 42 -16.26 -6.90 16.68
CA SER A 42 -16.05 -7.47 15.34
C SER A 42 -15.22 -6.53 14.50
N LEU A 43 -14.25 -7.08 13.77
CA LEU A 43 -13.35 -6.32 12.92
C LEU A 43 -13.64 -6.64 11.45
N VAL A 44 -13.93 -5.61 10.65
CA VAL A 44 -14.13 -5.72 9.20
C VAL A 44 -12.94 -5.08 8.49
N LEU A 45 -12.21 -5.88 7.72
CA LEU A 45 -11.07 -5.44 6.93
C LEU A 45 -11.48 -5.38 5.46
N LEU A 46 -11.42 -4.18 4.86
CA LEU A 46 -11.72 -3.96 3.45
C LEU A 46 -10.42 -3.77 2.68
N ASP A 47 -10.18 -4.60 1.67
CA ASP A 47 -9.16 -4.32 0.67
C ASP A 47 -9.79 -3.55 -0.49
N LEU A 48 -9.22 -2.38 -0.74
CA LEU A 48 -9.62 -1.45 -1.79
C LEU A 48 -8.50 -1.35 -2.85
N SER A 49 -7.64 -2.35 -2.98
CA SER A 49 -6.56 -2.36 -3.98
C SER A 49 -7.03 -2.05 -5.41
N ALA A 50 -8.26 -2.45 -5.78
CA ALA A 50 -8.83 -2.19 -7.11
C ALA A 50 -9.27 -0.73 -7.36
N VAL A 51 -9.54 0.10 -6.34
CA VAL A 51 -10.05 1.47 -6.61
C VAL A 51 -9.04 2.34 -7.33
N PHE A 52 -7.74 2.10 -7.16
CA PHE A 52 -6.74 2.86 -7.91
C PHE A 52 -6.82 2.64 -9.43
N ASN A 53 -7.43 1.55 -9.90
CA ASN A 53 -7.62 1.26 -11.32
C ASN A 53 -8.98 1.73 -11.85
N THR A 54 -9.93 2.07 -10.97
CA THR A 54 -11.33 2.36 -11.34
C THR A 54 -11.74 3.82 -11.12
N ILE A 55 -10.82 4.67 -10.64
CA ILE A 55 -11.10 6.10 -10.46
C ILE A 55 -11.38 6.76 -11.81
N ASP A 56 -12.56 7.34 -11.94
CA ASP A 56 -12.90 8.23 -13.05
C ASP A 56 -12.21 9.60 -12.87
N HIS A 57 -11.50 10.03 -13.92
CA HIS A 57 -10.65 11.23 -13.87
C HIS A 57 -11.45 12.51 -13.65
N GLU A 58 -12.60 12.65 -14.32
CA GLU A 58 -13.47 13.82 -14.21
C GLU A 58 -14.07 13.93 -12.80
N HIS A 59 -14.54 12.82 -12.24
CA HIS A 59 -15.08 12.78 -10.88
C HIS A 59 -14.01 13.09 -9.82
N LEU A 60 -12.77 12.63 -10.02
CA LEU A 60 -11.66 12.96 -9.11
C LEU A 60 -11.33 14.44 -9.17
N LEU A 61 -11.13 15.00 -10.37
CA LEU A 61 -10.78 16.42 -10.55
C LEU A 61 -11.88 17.34 -10.00
N SER A 62 -13.16 17.03 -10.28
CA SER A 62 -14.30 17.76 -9.75
C SER A 62 -14.35 17.75 -8.22
N ARG A 63 -14.07 16.60 -7.59
CA ARG A 63 -14.00 16.51 -6.12
C ARG A 63 -12.84 17.32 -5.54
N LEU A 64 -11.67 17.30 -6.18
CA LEU A 64 -10.50 18.06 -5.71
C LEU A 64 -10.75 19.56 -5.74
N ASP A 65 -11.44 20.06 -6.77
CA ASP A 65 -11.84 21.46 -6.84
C ASP A 65 -12.91 21.79 -5.80
N PHE A 66 -14.07 21.12 -5.85
CA PHE A 66 -15.23 21.50 -5.04
C PHE A 66 -15.10 21.19 -3.54
N ARG A 67 -14.50 20.04 -3.17
CA ARG A 67 -14.44 19.60 -1.76
C ARG A 67 -13.14 19.98 -1.07
N PHE A 68 -12.03 20.02 -1.81
CA PHE A 68 -10.71 20.27 -1.24
C PHE A 68 -10.17 21.67 -1.57
N GLY A 69 -10.86 22.42 -2.45
CA GLY A 69 -10.45 23.77 -2.83
C GLY A 69 -9.18 23.81 -3.68
N ILE A 70 -8.79 22.69 -4.30
CA ILE A 70 -7.61 22.60 -5.16
C ILE A 70 -8.00 23.09 -6.55
N ASN A 71 -7.53 24.29 -6.91
CA ASN A 71 -7.85 24.93 -8.17
C ASN A 71 -6.60 25.49 -8.89
N GLY A 72 -6.81 26.14 -10.04
CA GLY A 72 -5.77 26.82 -10.81
C GLY A 72 -4.66 25.88 -11.30
N ALA A 73 -3.40 26.30 -11.15
CA ALA A 73 -2.24 25.57 -11.67
C ALA A 73 -2.07 24.17 -11.07
N ALA A 74 -2.47 23.96 -9.82
CA ALA A 74 -2.40 22.65 -9.18
C ALA A 74 -3.37 21.66 -9.82
N LEU A 75 -4.62 22.08 -10.05
CA LEU A 75 -5.63 21.26 -10.71
C LEU A 75 -5.27 20.97 -12.17
N GLN A 76 -4.71 21.95 -12.89
CA GLN A 76 -4.21 21.74 -14.25
C GLN A 76 -3.09 20.70 -14.31
N ARG A 77 -2.13 20.74 -13.36
CA ARG A 77 -1.08 19.71 -13.28
C ARG A 77 -1.67 18.32 -13.07
N LEU A 78 -2.65 18.19 -12.18
CA LEU A 78 -3.34 16.92 -11.93
C LEU A 78 -4.12 16.44 -13.17
N ASN A 79 -4.79 17.35 -13.87
CA ASN A 79 -5.48 17.03 -15.12
C ASN A 79 -4.49 16.47 -16.16
N THR A 80 -3.38 17.16 -16.43
CA THR A 80 -2.35 16.68 -17.36
C THR A 80 -1.61 15.41 -16.87
N TYR A 81 -1.65 15.14 -15.57
CA TYR A 81 -1.11 13.91 -15.00
C TYR A 81 -2.07 12.73 -15.20
N LEU A 82 -3.38 12.92 -15.13
CA LEU A 82 -4.37 11.83 -15.25
C LEU A 82 -4.81 11.60 -16.70
N ILE A 83 -5.13 12.67 -17.41
CA ILE A 83 -5.76 12.62 -18.74
C ILE A 83 -4.72 12.40 -19.84
N GLY A 84 -5.13 11.66 -20.88
CA GLY A 84 -4.32 11.46 -22.09
C GLY A 84 -3.12 10.53 -21.90
N LYS A 85 -3.13 9.72 -20.83
CA LYS A 85 -2.07 8.74 -20.57
C LYS A 85 -2.28 7.47 -21.40
N LEU A 86 -1.16 6.92 -21.82
CA LEU A 86 -1.08 5.67 -22.54
C LEU A 86 -0.34 4.66 -21.65
N GLN A 87 -0.74 3.40 -21.73
CA GLN A 87 -0.12 2.31 -21.00
C GLN A 87 0.17 1.13 -21.93
N SER A 88 1.27 0.43 -21.65
CA SER A 88 1.62 -0.87 -22.20
C SER A 88 2.38 -1.64 -21.13
N VAL A 89 2.24 -2.96 -21.12
CA VAL A 89 2.93 -3.84 -20.17
C VAL A 89 3.96 -4.69 -20.89
N LEU A 90 5.14 -4.81 -20.30
CA LEU A 90 6.21 -5.69 -20.77
C LEU A 90 6.32 -6.88 -19.81
N VAL A 91 6.07 -8.07 -20.31
CA VAL A 91 6.18 -9.33 -19.55
C VAL A 91 7.10 -10.26 -20.34
N ASP A 92 8.16 -10.74 -19.70
CA ASP A 92 9.14 -11.66 -20.30
C ASP A 92 9.68 -11.19 -21.68
N GLY A 93 9.91 -9.89 -21.82
CA GLY A 93 10.42 -9.28 -23.05
C GLY A 93 9.36 -9.06 -24.14
N VAL A 94 8.10 -9.45 -23.90
CA VAL A 94 6.97 -9.24 -24.82
C VAL A 94 6.12 -8.07 -24.36
N SER A 95 5.94 -7.08 -25.24
CA SER A 95 5.16 -5.87 -24.96
C SER A 95 3.71 -6.01 -25.42
N SER A 96 2.77 -5.55 -24.61
CA SER A 96 1.38 -5.41 -25.03
C SER A 96 1.22 -4.25 -26.03
N PRO A 97 0.12 -4.22 -26.80
CA PRO A 97 -0.29 -3.02 -27.51
C PRO A 97 -0.44 -1.84 -26.54
N VAL A 98 -0.18 -0.64 -27.05
CA VAL A 98 -0.43 0.60 -26.32
C VAL A 98 -1.94 0.84 -26.23
N SER A 99 -2.43 1.13 -25.03
CA SER A 99 -3.83 1.42 -24.75
C SER A 99 -3.99 2.73 -23.99
N SER A 100 -5.07 3.46 -24.27
CA SER A 100 -5.38 4.69 -23.53
C SER A 100 -5.89 4.37 -22.12
N LEU A 101 -5.34 5.05 -21.13
CA LEU A 101 -5.75 4.92 -19.74
C LEU A 101 -6.92 5.86 -19.45
N GLN A 102 -8.15 5.33 -19.54
CA GLN A 102 -9.39 6.08 -19.32
C GLN A 102 -9.80 6.15 -17.84
N PHE A 103 -9.31 5.22 -17.03
CA PHE A 103 -9.64 5.10 -15.61
C PHE A 103 -8.39 4.78 -14.80
N GLY A 104 -8.45 5.11 -13.52
CA GLY A 104 -7.40 4.82 -12.57
C GLY A 104 -6.22 5.78 -12.64
N VAL A 105 -5.25 5.56 -11.76
CA VAL A 105 -4.07 6.41 -11.64
C VAL A 105 -2.94 5.83 -12.51
N PRO A 106 -2.27 6.65 -13.34
CA PRO A 106 -1.13 6.19 -14.11
C PRO A 106 0.00 5.67 -13.20
N PRO A 107 0.70 4.60 -13.59
CA PRO A 107 1.85 4.12 -12.84
C PRO A 107 2.96 5.18 -12.81
N PRO A 108 3.86 5.13 -11.81
CA PRO A 108 5.03 6.02 -11.79
C PRO A 108 5.82 5.89 -13.09
N LEU A 109 6.21 7.03 -13.67
CA LEU A 109 7.05 7.06 -14.86
C LEU A 109 8.36 6.31 -14.57
N LYS A 110 8.57 5.20 -15.28
CA LYS A 110 9.87 4.53 -15.30
C LYS A 110 10.69 5.23 -16.37
N ASN A 111 11.84 5.76 -15.99
CA ASN A 111 12.83 6.18 -16.97
C ASN A 111 13.34 4.89 -17.64
N ASP A 112 13.30 4.81 -18.97
CA ASP A 112 13.67 3.64 -19.78
C ASP A 112 15.18 3.27 -19.72
N GLY A 113 15.91 3.72 -18.70
CA GLY A 113 17.37 3.64 -18.59
C GLY A 113 17.91 2.67 -17.55
N ASP A 114 17.12 1.77 -16.98
CA ASP A 114 17.59 0.89 -15.89
C ASP A 114 17.15 -0.57 -16.04
N ASN A 115 17.73 -1.24 -17.04
CA ASN A 115 17.61 -2.69 -17.22
C ASN A 115 18.65 -3.47 -16.39
N ASN A 116 19.65 -2.80 -15.82
CA ASN A 116 20.79 -3.46 -15.15
C ASN A 116 20.64 -3.53 -13.62
N GLU A 117 19.79 -2.71 -12.99
CA GLU A 117 19.62 -2.73 -11.52
C GLU A 117 18.53 -3.73 -11.05
N LYS A 118 17.63 -4.17 -11.93
CA LYS A 118 16.58 -5.16 -11.62
C LYS A 118 17.13 -6.56 -11.36
N GLU A 119 18.07 -7.03 -12.17
CA GLU A 119 18.68 -8.35 -12.01
C GLU A 119 19.47 -8.47 -10.69
N LYS A 120 20.12 -7.38 -10.27
CA LYS A 120 20.89 -7.35 -9.02
C LYS A 120 19.98 -7.36 -7.78
N LYS A 121 18.84 -6.66 -7.82
CA LYS A 121 17.87 -6.62 -6.72
C LYS A 121 17.10 -7.94 -6.53
N GLU A 122 16.85 -8.67 -7.62
CA GLU A 122 16.24 -10.01 -7.57
C GLU A 122 17.19 -11.03 -6.90
N ALA A 123 18.49 -10.98 -7.25
CA ALA A 123 19.52 -11.85 -6.68
C ALA A 123 19.69 -11.62 -5.16
N ASP A 124 19.76 -10.37 -4.72
CA ASP A 124 19.92 -10.05 -3.30
C ASP A 124 18.70 -10.49 -2.46
N ASN A 125 17.49 -10.39 -3.02
CA ASN A 125 16.26 -10.83 -2.36
C ASN A 125 16.16 -12.37 -2.30
N ALA A 126 16.66 -13.08 -3.32
CA ALA A 126 16.75 -14.54 -3.31
C ALA A 126 17.70 -15.07 -2.21
N VAL A 127 18.85 -14.41 -2.03
CA VAL A 127 19.82 -14.75 -0.97
C VAL A 127 19.21 -14.54 0.41
N ILE A 128 18.50 -13.42 0.63
CA ILE A 128 17.82 -13.13 1.89
C ILE A 128 16.75 -14.18 2.18
N LYS A 129 15.92 -14.55 1.20
CA LYS A 129 14.89 -15.61 1.35
C LYS A 129 15.48 -16.97 1.71
N GLN A 130 16.64 -17.33 1.15
CA GLN A 130 17.30 -18.60 1.48
C GLN A 130 17.86 -18.60 2.91
N HIS A 131 18.39 -17.46 3.38
CA HIS A 131 18.89 -17.33 4.75
C HIS A 131 17.78 -17.43 5.80
N PHE A 132 16.59 -16.86 5.53
CA PHE A 132 15.43 -17.03 6.42
C PHE A 132 14.90 -18.47 6.46
N ARG A 133 14.94 -19.19 5.33
CA ARG A 133 14.47 -20.58 5.26
C ARG A 133 15.38 -21.57 6.00
N SER A 134 16.69 -21.28 6.11
CA SER A 134 17.63 -22.09 6.90
C SER A 134 17.44 -21.91 8.41
N ASN A 135 17.12 -20.70 8.88
CA ASN A 135 16.93 -20.41 10.30
C ASN A 135 15.62 -20.99 10.89
N GLU A 136 14.61 -21.25 10.05
CA GLU A 136 13.34 -21.87 10.47
C GLU A 136 13.46 -23.40 10.69
N VAL A 137 14.42 -24.06 10.03
CA VAL A 137 14.66 -25.51 10.17
C VAL A 137 15.48 -25.83 11.42
N GLU A 138 16.38 -24.93 11.84
CA GLU A 138 17.23 -25.13 13.01
C GLU A 138 16.50 -24.88 14.35
N SER A 139 15.41 -24.10 14.32
CA SER A 139 14.59 -23.77 15.52
C SER A 139 13.56 -24.85 15.91
N ARG A 140 13.48 -25.99 15.20
CA ARG A 140 12.54 -27.11 15.50
C ARG A 140 13.19 -28.31 16.20
N LYS A 141 14.33 -28.16 16.86
CA LYS A 141 14.82 -29.16 17.84
C LYS A 141 14.53 -28.69 19.26
N ILE A 142 13.32 -28.98 19.73
CA ILE A 142 13.01 -28.93 21.17
C ILE A 142 13.54 -30.25 21.76
N PRO A 143 14.45 -30.25 22.75
CA PRO A 143 14.86 -31.48 23.42
C PRO A 143 13.69 -32.06 24.24
N SER A 144 13.46 -33.36 24.08
CA SER A 144 12.47 -34.14 24.85
C SER A 144 12.78 -34.04 26.34
N CYS A 145 11.84 -33.48 27.11
CA CYS A 145 11.91 -33.39 28.56
C CYS A 145 11.33 -34.67 29.16
N ASP A 146 12.14 -35.71 29.30
CA ASP A 146 11.90 -36.82 30.21
C ASP A 146 13.20 -37.03 30.98
N GLN A 147 13.26 -36.54 32.22
CA GLN A 147 14.03 -37.10 33.36
C GLN A 147 13.95 -36.11 34.53
N TYR A 148 12.85 -36.14 35.29
CA TYR A 148 12.84 -35.84 36.73
C TYR A 148 11.60 -36.50 37.38
N GLY A 149 11.84 -37.46 38.28
CA GLY A 149 10.86 -38.16 39.13
C GLY A 149 10.68 -39.63 38.73
N SER A 150 11.00 -40.65 39.55
CA SER A 150 11.34 -40.74 40.97
C SER A 150 12.40 -41.80 41.21
#